data_AF-A0A2E4BHX7-F1
#
_entry.id   AF-A0A2E4BHX7-F1
#
_cell.length_a   1.000
_cell.length_b   1.000
_cell.length_c   1.000
_cell.angle_alpha   90.00
_cell.angle_beta   90.00
_cell.angle_gamma   90.00
#
_symmetry.space_group_name_H-M   'P 1'
#
loop_
_entity.id
_entity.type
_entity.pdbx_description
1 polymer ?
#
loop_
_entity_poly.entity_id
_entity_poly.type
_entity_poly.pdbx_seq_one_letter_code
_entity_poly.pdbx_strand_id
1 'polypeptide(L)'
;MAILFVSVGPLSSVNASPPTEATEFYYGVEYDWNSINPDIENFTGLDLPEIFSEFMGAASDAGFELIIGQVNSGSSNIYTHYYEDISPQTIKDVDNMDVDVWSRTNDVTIRHGALVDSIFMTEWLEQSFGSDPTGFDVDIEVGLENLLNVDITYTEYFNDDNHLVGSDMAFSISTSSDLGFSFDAEIQGNGDNIPVDFDLDMSYGFSITNSQTEWRLNGPSPVYTSFSSGSNGIWDCNIDDDCGTIDGDFNASIDYSFSVSGIPTENFGLDEGEFDIEVSDMISKTNLEFNEHVEDVNVEFSMGDSMVVDLGNGPSTNVVACDSCPPGNPLMFLMMGEVIANSGQTFAEEIADEFVDNLDQDILDIFGIDDTDNEDEHDEQEEENDDLNDVEVGDELQNILDAMTDSNLQNVMTTFGENLQTRMEEIETLDEFPYTNGMFAPLWSSEHATVVGVGLYVEDDNGSYLMAGPNTQGYGSIPPTQMSLTYLTGTEAMNAASAIESADELNEIFDVDQHDVNQIAEDLEAAGVDTGDIEFISPTDDSSNTDGTEVSEAEEKAESDGLLPFASPISVLAIIALAGFIIANRKDES
;
A
#
# COMPACT_ATOMS: atom_id res chain seq x y z
N MET A 1 -32.03 43.62 -3.66
CA MET A 1 -31.00 44.40 -2.95
C MET A 1 -31.47 44.70 -1.54
N ALA A 2 -31.26 43.76 -0.64
CA ALA A 2 -31.32 43.95 0.81
C ALA A 2 -30.03 43.31 1.33
N ILE A 3 -29.21 44.07 2.06
CA ILE A 3 -27.92 43.57 2.55
C ILE A 3 -28.19 42.85 3.86
N LEU A 4 -28.13 41.53 3.83
CA LEU A 4 -28.03 40.71 5.03
C LEU A 4 -26.54 40.65 5.41
N PHE A 5 -26.12 41.57 6.28
CA PHE A 5 -24.89 41.38 7.04
C PHE A 5 -25.13 40.20 8.00
N VAL A 6 -24.62 39.03 7.64
CA VAL A 6 -24.26 38.04 8.67
C VAL A 6 -23.04 38.62 9.38
N SER A 7 -23.15 38.81 10.69
CA SER A 7 -22.04 39.30 11.49
C SER A 7 -21.10 38.14 11.78
N VAL A 8 -20.02 38.03 11.01
CA VAL A 8 -18.79 37.38 11.49
C VAL A 8 -18.35 38.20 12.70
N GLY A 9 -18.65 37.69 13.90
CA GLY A 9 -18.06 38.20 15.12
C GLY A 9 -16.58 37.84 15.16
N PRO A 10 -15.74 38.54 15.95
CA PRO A 10 -14.44 37.98 16.29
C PRO A 10 -14.71 36.63 16.99
N LEU A 11 -14.05 35.57 16.53
CA LEU A 11 -14.00 34.31 17.26
C LEU A 11 -13.46 34.62 18.66
N SER A 12 -14.29 34.44 19.68
CA SER A 12 -13.80 34.37 21.05
C SER A 12 -13.08 33.04 21.18
N SER A 13 -11.79 33.07 21.54
CA SER A 13 -11.00 31.88 21.82
C SER A 13 -11.72 31.01 22.86
N VAL A 14 -12.33 29.93 22.38
CA VAL A 14 -12.75 28.81 23.20
C VAL A 14 -11.52 27.92 23.31
N ASN A 15 -10.86 27.96 24.47
CA ASN A 15 -9.91 26.91 24.83
C ASN A 15 -10.72 25.70 25.31
N ALA A 16 -10.21 24.50 25.05
CA ALA A 16 -10.79 23.28 25.59
C ALA A 16 -11.00 23.38 27.10
N SER A 17 -12.11 22.81 27.55
CA SER A 17 -12.57 22.82 28.95
C SER A 17 -13.28 21.49 29.21
N PRO A 18 -13.29 20.97 30.46
CA PRO A 18 -13.85 19.64 30.71
C PRO A 18 -15.32 19.56 30.23
N PRO A 19 -15.68 18.56 29.38
CA PRO A 19 -17.01 18.48 28.80
C PRO A 19 -18.09 18.32 29.88
N THR A 20 -19.22 19.00 29.68
CA THR A 20 -20.33 19.03 30.68
C THR A 20 -21.52 18.14 30.31
N GLU A 21 -21.58 17.71 29.05
CA GLU A 21 -22.42 16.65 28.51
C GLU A 21 -21.51 15.87 27.54
N ALA A 22 -21.54 14.54 27.55
CA ALA A 22 -20.66 13.71 26.71
C ALA A 22 -21.11 13.73 25.25
N THR A 23 -20.13 13.71 24.34
CA THR A 23 -20.32 13.77 22.89
C THR A 23 -19.75 12.54 22.22
N GLU A 24 -20.38 12.12 21.12
CA GLU A 24 -19.87 11.10 20.21
C GLU A 24 -20.04 11.54 18.75
N PHE A 25 -19.17 11.08 17.86
CA PHE A 25 -19.33 11.23 16.41
C PHE A 25 -18.58 10.14 15.64
N TYR A 26 -19.06 9.87 14.42
CA TYR A 26 -18.48 8.91 13.48
C TYR A 26 -18.15 9.63 12.18
N TYR A 27 -17.03 9.27 11.55
CA TYR A 27 -16.72 9.58 10.16
C TYR A 27 -15.96 8.44 9.50
N GLY A 28 -15.93 8.41 8.17
CA GLY A 28 -15.16 7.41 7.44
C GLY A 28 -14.90 7.78 5.98
N VAL A 29 -13.95 7.10 5.38
CA VAL A 29 -13.55 7.19 3.97
C VAL A 29 -13.57 5.78 3.38
N GLU A 30 -14.20 5.63 2.22
CA GLU A 30 -14.24 4.37 1.45
C GLU A 30 -13.67 4.66 0.04
N TYR A 31 -12.86 3.75 -0.48
CA TYR A 31 -12.41 3.72 -1.88
C TYR A 31 -12.74 2.37 -2.52
N ASP A 32 -13.00 2.38 -3.83
CA ASP A 32 -13.35 1.23 -4.64
C ASP A 32 -12.28 1.03 -5.72
N TRP A 33 -11.50 -0.06 -5.63
CA TRP A 33 -10.35 -0.29 -6.52
C TRP A 33 -10.76 -0.61 -7.96
N ASN A 34 -12.01 -1.00 -8.21
CA ASN A 34 -12.55 -1.09 -9.57
C ASN A 34 -12.56 0.28 -10.28
N SER A 35 -12.49 1.38 -9.52
CA SER A 35 -12.47 2.75 -10.04
C SER A 35 -11.07 3.29 -10.37
N ILE A 36 -9.99 2.53 -10.16
CA ILE A 36 -8.62 3.05 -10.36
C ILE A 36 -8.34 3.48 -11.81
N ASN A 37 -8.78 2.69 -12.80
CA ASN A 37 -8.62 3.01 -14.21
C ASN A 37 -9.39 4.28 -14.63
N PRO A 38 -10.71 4.41 -14.38
CA PRO A 38 -11.43 5.64 -14.72
C PRO A 38 -10.98 6.84 -13.87
N ASP A 39 -10.49 6.68 -12.63
CA ASP A 39 -9.87 7.78 -11.89
C ASP A 39 -8.57 8.23 -12.58
N ILE A 40 -7.67 7.33 -13.00
CA ILE A 40 -6.46 7.66 -13.76
C ILE A 40 -6.80 8.41 -15.05
N GLU A 41 -7.76 7.91 -15.84
CA GLU A 41 -8.27 8.58 -17.05
C GLU A 41 -8.74 10.01 -16.72
N ASN A 42 -9.62 10.15 -15.72
CA ASN A 42 -10.20 11.43 -15.29
C ASN A 42 -9.14 12.47 -14.87
N PHE A 43 -8.06 12.04 -14.20
CA PHE A 43 -7.01 12.93 -13.68
C PHE A 43 -5.85 13.19 -14.63
N THR A 44 -5.62 12.35 -15.65
CA THR A 44 -4.43 12.44 -16.52
C THR A 44 -4.73 12.47 -18.02
N GLY A 45 -5.91 12.00 -18.44
CA GLY A 45 -6.24 11.73 -19.84
C GLY A 45 -5.64 10.41 -20.37
N LEU A 46 -5.01 9.60 -19.51
CA LEU A 46 -4.45 8.31 -19.89
C LEU A 46 -5.51 7.21 -19.73
N ASP A 47 -6.17 6.87 -20.83
CA ASP A 47 -6.95 5.63 -20.95
C ASP A 47 -5.96 4.45 -21.04
N LEU A 48 -5.83 3.67 -19.96
CA LEU A 48 -4.92 2.52 -19.90
C LEU A 48 -5.29 1.41 -20.91
N PRO A 49 -6.58 1.02 -21.05
CA PRO A 49 -7.04 0.19 -22.17
C PRO A 49 -6.66 0.73 -23.57
N GLU A 50 -6.78 2.03 -23.85
CA GLU A 50 -6.34 2.62 -25.13
C GLU A 50 -4.82 2.47 -25.31
N ILE A 51 -4.03 2.73 -24.26
CA ILE A 51 -2.57 2.55 -24.29
C ILE A 51 -2.19 1.10 -24.58
N PHE A 52 -2.82 0.12 -23.91
CA PHE A 52 -2.57 -1.29 -24.17
C PHE A 52 -2.99 -1.67 -25.61
N SER A 53 -4.16 -1.22 -26.08
CA SER A 53 -4.63 -1.37 -27.46
C SER A 53 -3.60 -0.86 -28.48
N GLU A 54 -2.98 0.29 -28.23
CA GLU A 54 -1.97 0.87 -29.13
C GLU A 54 -0.61 0.15 -29.07
N PHE A 55 -0.24 -0.44 -27.93
CA PHE A 55 0.92 -1.37 -27.83
C PHE A 55 0.70 -2.64 -28.66
N MET A 56 -0.45 -3.31 -28.48
CA MET A 56 -0.80 -4.53 -29.22
C MET A 56 -0.96 -4.26 -30.72
N GLY A 57 -1.57 -3.12 -31.08
CA GLY A 57 -1.65 -2.64 -32.45
C GLY A 57 -0.28 -2.36 -33.10
N ALA A 58 0.68 -1.82 -32.34
CA ALA A 58 2.05 -1.60 -32.81
C ALA A 58 2.79 -2.91 -33.11
N ALA A 59 2.54 -3.96 -32.31
CA ALA A 59 3.11 -5.29 -32.49
C ALA A 59 2.53 -6.00 -33.72
N SER A 60 1.21 -5.99 -33.87
CA SER A 60 0.51 -6.55 -35.03
C SER A 60 0.96 -5.90 -36.35
N ASP A 61 1.14 -4.57 -36.38
CA ASP A 61 1.71 -3.85 -37.53
C ASP A 61 3.19 -4.16 -37.79
N ALA A 62 3.94 -4.63 -36.79
CA ALA A 62 5.34 -5.06 -36.91
C ALA A 62 5.47 -6.53 -37.35
N GLY A 63 4.44 -7.35 -37.11
CA GLY A 63 4.34 -8.75 -37.52
C GLY A 63 4.65 -9.75 -36.41
N PHE A 64 4.24 -9.46 -35.18
CA PHE A 64 4.21 -10.40 -34.05
C PHE A 64 2.93 -10.19 -33.22
N GLU A 65 2.55 -11.21 -32.46
CA GLU A 65 1.42 -11.19 -31.51
C GLU A 65 1.89 -10.49 -30.22
N LEU A 66 1.02 -9.71 -29.60
CA LEU A 66 1.24 -9.16 -28.27
C LEU A 66 -0.14 -8.94 -27.65
N ILE A 67 -0.33 -9.46 -26.44
CA ILE A 67 -1.54 -9.30 -25.65
C ILE A 67 -1.13 -8.77 -24.27
N ILE A 68 -1.85 -7.75 -23.78
CA ILE A 68 -1.64 -7.16 -22.45
C ILE A 68 -3.02 -6.96 -21.80
N GLY A 69 -3.24 -7.58 -20.64
CA GLY A 69 -4.49 -7.50 -19.90
C GLY A 69 -4.26 -7.26 -18.40
N GLN A 70 -5.23 -6.63 -17.74
CA GLN A 70 -5.23 -6.41 -16.29
C GLN A 70 -6.66 -6.22 -15.75
N VAL A 71 -6.99 -6.89 -14.63
CA VAL A 71 -8.15 -6.56 -13.77
C VAL A 71 -7.64 -6.02 -12.43
N ASN A 72 -8.35 -5.05 -11.86
CA ASN A 72 -8.17 -4.68 -10.45
C ASN A 72 -9.56 -4.62 -9.81
N SER A 73 -9.72 -5.23 -8.64
CA SER A 73 -10.89 -5.04 -7.78
C SER A 73 -10.46 -4.93 -6.32
N GLY A 74 -11.38 -4.50 -5.45
CA GLY A 74 -11.09 -4.34 -4.03
C GLY A 74 -11.77 -3.14 -3.39
N SER A 75 -11.53 -2.96 -2.09
CA SER A 75 -11.92 -1.76 -1.37
C SER A 75 -10.93 -1.39 -0.27
N SER A 76 -10.73 -0.08 -0.04
CA SER A 76 -9.99 0.46 1.10
C SER A 76 -10.91 1.31 1.96
N ASN A 77 -11.06 0.95 3.23
CA ASN A 77 -12.02 1.55 4.14
C ASN A 77 -11.35 1.99 5.43
N ILE A 78 -11.66 3.21 5.90
CA ILE A 78 -11.17 3.77 7.17
C ILE A 78 -12.36 4.39 7.90
N TYR A 79 -12.60 3.98 9.14
CA TYR A 79 -13.63 4.53 10.00
C TYR A 79 -13.03 5.02 11.31
N THR A 80 -13.58 6.12 11.84
CA THR A 80 -13.24 6.64 13.18
C THR A 80 -14.52 6.90 13.97
N HIS A 81 -14.62 6.31 15.16
CA HIS A 81 -15.60 6.63 16.19
C HIS A 81 -14.91 7.37 17.34
N TYR A 82 -15.36 8.58 17.64
CA TYR A 82 -14.96 9.30 18.86
C TYR A 82 -16.10 9.26 19.88
N TYR A 83 -15.77 9.06 21.16
CA TYR A 83 -16.71 9.24 22.28
C TYR A 83 -16.03 9.73 23.57
N GLU A 84 -16.83 10.26 24.49
CA GLU A 84 -16.39 10.80 25.79
C GLU A 84 -17.04 10.04 26.97
N ASP A 85 -16.26 9.56 27.95
CA ASP A 85 -16.79 9.14 29.26
C ASP A 85 -16.45 10.16 30.35
N ILE A 86 -17.44 11.01 30.64
CA ILE A 86 -17.41 11.99 31.74
C ILE A 86 -17.85 11.42 33.10
N SER A 87 -17.98 10.09 33.22
CA SER A 87 -18.18 9.44 34.51
C SER A 87 -16.90 9.49 35.36
N PRO A 88 -16.98 9.55 36.71
CA PRO A 88 -15.78 9.62 37.55
C PRO A 88 -14.98 8.33 37.48
N GLN A 89 -13.81 8.39 36.84
CA GLN A 89 -12.84 7.32 36.73
C GLN A 89 -11.62 7.60 37.64
N THR A 90 -10.82 6.58 37.92
CA THR A 90 -9.57 6.71 38.66
C THR A 90 -8.52 5.79 38.03
N ILE A 91 -7.41 6.36 37.57
CA ILE A 91 -6.28 5.61 36.98
C ILE A 91 -5.05 5.66 37.88
N LYS A 92 -3.96 5.02 37.44
CA LYS A 92 -2.62 5.17 38.01
C LYS A 92 -1.80 6.19 37.24
N ASP A 93 -1.03 6.99 37.96
CA ASP A 93 0.13 7.70 37.39
C ASP A 93 1.40 6.83 37.49
N VAL A 94 2.51 7.32 36.92
CA VAL A 94 3.82 6.64 36.93
C VAL A 94 4.37 6.37 38.35
N ASP A 95 3.98 7.19 39.33
CA ASP A 95 4.31 7.02 40.76
C ASP A 95 3.39 5.98 41.46
N ASN A 96 2.47 5.35 40.72
CA ASN A 96 1.43 4.41 41.18
C ASN A 96 0.46 5.04 42.22
N MET A 97 0.25 6.35 42.16
CA MET A 97 -0.77 7.05 42.93
C MET A 97 -2.13 6.99 42.22
N ASP A 98 -3.22 7.16 42.98
CA ASP A 98 -4.57 7.18 42.43
C ASP A 98 -4.89 8.61 41.92
N VAL A 99 -5.21 8.75 40.63
CA VAL A 99 -5.59 10.04 40.00
C VAL A 99 -7.01 9.96 39.48
N ASP A 100 -7.90 10.85 39.97
CA ASP A 100 -9.27 10.98 39.49
C ASP A 100 -9.28 11.68 38.11
N VAL A 101 -9.97 11.08 37.13
CA VAL A 101 -9.97 11.50 35.71
C VAL A 101 -11.35 11.35 35.05
N TRP A 102 -11.49 11.97 33.88
CA TRP A 102 -12.46 11.62 32.83
C TRP A 102 -11.70 11.18 31.57
N SER A 103 -12.36 10.56 30.60
CA SER A 103 -11.68 10.08 29.38
C SER A 103 -12.42 10.37 28.08
N ARG A 104 -11.69 10.29 26.98
CA ARG A 104 -12.21 10.25 25.61
C ARG A 104 -11.49 9.16 24.83
N THR A 105 -12.20 8.50 23.92
CA THR A 105 -11.69 7.39 23.13
C THR A 105 -11.85 7.69 21.64
N ASN A 106 -10.90 7.20 20.84
CA ASN A 106 -10.99 7.14 19.39
C ASN A 106 -10.82 5.66 19.02
N ASP A 107 -11.89 5.03 18.54
CA ASP A 107 -11.82 3.72 17.90
C ASP A 107 -11.62 3.96 16.40
N VAL A 108 -10.61 3.30 15.81
CA VAL A 108 -10.29 3.37 14.39
C VAL A 108 -10.21 1.97 13.81
N THR A 109 -10.99 1.73 12.75
CA THR A 109 -11.03 0.47 12.01
C THR A 109 -10.59 0.75 10.58
N ILE A 110 -9.52 0.10 10.15
CA ILE A 110 -9.02 0.08 8.77
C ILE A 110 -9.24 -1.32 8.21
N ARG A 111 -9.82 -1.40 7.01
CA ARG A 111 -10.05 -2.64 6.27
C ARG A 111 -9.73 -2.42 4.81
N HIS A 112 -8.72 -3.10 4.31
CA HIS A 112 -8.31 -3.07 2.93
C HIS A 112 -8.27 -4.50 2.38
N GLY A 113 -8.81 -4.68 1.20
CA GLY A 113 -8.66 -5.88 0.39
C GLY A 113 -8.53 -5.48 -1.08
N ALA A 114 -7.62 -6.10 -1.81
CA ALA A 114 -7.48 -5.92 -3.26
C ALA A 114 -7.05 -7.21 -3.95
N LEU A 115 -7.53 -7.37 -5.19
CA LEU A 115 -7.14 -8.40 -6.14
C LEU A 115 -6.67 -7.71 -7.42
N VAL A 116 -5.51 -8.11 -7.93
CA VAL A 116 -4.94 -7.62 -9.19
C VAL A 116 -4.42 -8.80 -9.98
N ASP A 117 -5.08 -9.12 -11.09
CA ASP A 117 -4.58 -10.10 -12.06
C ASP A 117 -4.10 -9.36 -13.31
N SER A 118 -3.03 -9.86 -13.92
CA SER A 118 -2.37 -9.27 -15.07
C SER A 118 -1.79 -10.36 -15.97
N ILE A 119 -1.89 -10.17 -17.29
CA ILE A 119 -1.39 -11.11 -18.28
C ILE A 119 -0.64 -10.38 -19.39
N PHE A 120 0.45 -11.00 -19.85
CA PHE A 120 1.28 -10.56 -20.96
C PHE A 120 1.67 -11.77 -21.81
N MET A 121 1.25 -11.82 -23.07
CA MET A 121 1.50 -12.95 -23.99
C MET A 121 2.07 -12.44 -25.32
N THR A 122 3.00 -13.15 -25.96
CA THR A 122 3.61 -12.68 -27.21
C THR A 122 4.25 -13.80 -28.08
N GLU A 123 3.60 -14.17 -29.19
CA GLU A 123 4.13 -15.06 -30.24
C GLU A 123 4.89 -14.27 -31.32
N TRP A 124 6.08 -14.73 -31.72
CA TRP A 124 6.71 -14.33 -32.97
C TRP A 124 7.35 -15.50 -33.72
N LEU A 125 7.00 -15.67 -35.00
CA LEU A 125 7.50 -16.76 -35.84
C LEU A 125 8.00 -16.32 -37.22
N GLU A 126 9.30 -16.52 -37.51
CA GLU A 126 9.85 -16.50 -38.87
C GLU A 126 9.99 -17.93 -39.44
N GLN A 127 9.37 -18.17 -40.60
CA GLN A 127 9.60 -19.38 -41.39
C GLN A 127 9.97 -19.06 -42.85
N SER A 128 11.25 -19.23 -43.17
CA SER A 128 11.76 -19.12 -44.54
C SER A 128 11.55 -20.42 -45.35
N PHE A 129 11.40 -20.30 -46.67
CA PHE A 129 11.05 -21.46 -47.51
C PHE A 129 12.18 -22.51 -47.57
N GLY A 130 12.08 -23.54 -46.74
CA GLY A 130 13.03 -24.64 -46.66
C GLY A 130 14.19 -24.40 -45.70
N SER A 131 14.06 -23.44 -44.78
CA SER A 131 14.65 -23.54 -43.45
C SER A 131 13.65 -24.22 -42.50
N ASP A 132 14.14 -24.58 -41.32
CA ASP A 132 13.35 -24.82 -40.13
C ASP A 132 12.87 -23.46 -39.55
N PRO A 133 11.91 -23.41 -38.61
CA PRO A 133 11.42 -22.15 -38.03
C PRO A 133 12.46 -21.47 -37.12
N THR A 134 12.20 -20.21 -36.78
CA THR A 134 12.88 -19.47 -35.72
C THR A 134 11.88 -18.50 -35.10
N GLY A 135 11.78 -18.46 -33.77
CA GLY A 135 10.71 -17.74 -33.09
C GLY A 135 10.75 -17.86 -31.58
N PHE A 136 9.79 -17.21 -30.94
CA PHE A 136 9.45 -17.38 -29.53
C PHE A 136 7.92 -17.41 -29.37
N ASP A 137 7.43 -18.21 -28.43
CA ASP A 137 6.21 -17.97 -27.67
C ASP A 137 6.63 -17.56 -26.26
N VAL A 138 5.91 -16.64 -25.61
CA VAL A 138 6.16 -16.22 -24.21
C VAL A 138 4.86 -15.74 -23.59
N ASP A 139 4.40 -16.45 -22.56
CA ASP A 139 3.21 -16.15 -21.78
C ASP A 139 3.62 -15.90 -20.32
N ILE A 140 3.11 -14.81 -19.74
CA ILE A 140 3.43 -14.36 -18.38
C ILE A 140 2.15 -13.96 -17.68
N GLU A 141 1.86 -14.63 -16.56
CA GLU A 141 0.72 -14.33 -15.69
C GLU A 141 1.21 -13.81 -14.34
N VAL A 142 0.48 -12.84 -13.77
CA VAL A 142 0.77 -12.25 -12.46
C VAL A 142 -0.54 -12.01 -11.72
N GLY A 143 -0.79 -12.81 -10.68
CA GLY A 143 -1.89 -12.62 -9.73
C GLY A 143 -1.38 -12.05 -8.41
N LEU A 144 -2.12 -11.12 -7.81
CA LEU A 144 -1.72 -10.46 -6.56
C LEU A 144 -2.94 -10.19 -5.68
N GLU A 145 -3.02 -10.87 -4.54
CA GLU A 145 -3.97 -10.60 -3.46
C GLU A 145 -3.29 -9.75 -2.36
N ASN A 146 -4.04 -8.84 -1.75
CA ASN A 146 -3.61 -8.08 -0.56
C ASN A 146 -4.76 -7.93 0.43
N LEU A 147 -4.46 -8.15 1.71
CA LEU A 147 -5.36 -7.99 2.84
C LEU A 147 -4.67 -7.15 3.93
N LEU A 148 -5.33 -6.13 4.46
CA LEU A 148 -4.85 -5.36 5.61
C LEU A 148 -6.01 -4.97 6.52
N ASN A 149 -5.97 -5.49 7.75
CA ASN A 149 -6.91 -5.18 8.82
C ASN A 149 -6.15 -4.50 9.95
N VAL A 150 -6.62 -3.32 10.39
CA VAL A 150 -6.09 -2.64 11.58
C VAL A 150 -7.24 -2.19 12.46
N ASP A 151 -7.15 -2.44 13.76
CA ASP A 151 -8.05 -1.88 14.76
C ASP A 151 -7.26 -1.21 15.90
N ILE A 152 -7.71 -0.02 16.28
CA ILE A 152 -7.06 0.83 17.27
C ILE A 152 -8.13 1.39 18.21
N THR A 153 -8.10 1.04 19.50
CA THR A 153 -8.90 1.72 20.53
C THR A 153 -7.96 2.57 21.37
N TYR A 154 -7.94 3.88 21.13
CA TYR A 154 -7.05 4.82 21.81
C TYR A 154 -7.81 5.73 22.78
N THR A 155 -7.53 5.58 24.08
CA THR A 155 -8.22 6.30 25.17
C THR A 155 -7.27 7.26 25.88
N GLU A 156 -7.63 8.54 25.96
CA GLU A 156 -6.87 9.55 26.72
C GLU A 156 -7.56 9.90 28.03
N TYR A 157 -6.77 10.10 29.09
CA TYR A 157 -7.25 10.42 30.44
C TYR A 157 -6.89 11.85 30.86
N PHE A 158 -7.88 12.60 31.33
CA PHE A 158 -7.77 14.02 31.66
C PHE A 158 -8.23 14.31 33.09
N ASN A 159 -7.53 15.22 33.77
CA ASN A 159 -7.88 15.67 35.10
C ASN A 159 -8.91 16.84 35.11
N ASP A 160 -9.30 17.28 36.31
CA ASP A 160 -10.19 18.43 36.57
C ASP A 160 -9.75 19.76 35.89
N ASP A 161 -8.45 19.94 35.63
CA ASP A 161 -7.87 21.12 34.94
C ASP A 161 -7.78 20.93 33.41
N ASN A 162 -8.31 19.82 32.87
CA ASN A 162 -8.26 19.42 31.45
C ASN A 162 -6.83 19.14 30.92
N HIS A 163 -5.94 18.69 31.79
CA HIS A 163 -4.59 18.27 31.41
C HIS A 163 -4.52 16.75 31.25
N LEU A 164 -3.81 16.28 30.21
CA LEU A 164 -3.59 14.86 29.90
C LEU A 164 -2.70 14.23 30.98
N VAL A 165 -3.12 13.10 31.55
CA VAL A 165 -2.38 12.35 32.58
C VAL A 165 -1.70 11.10 32.00
N GLY A 166 -2.29 10.52 30.96
CA GLY A 166 -1.84 9.30 30.29
C GLY A 166 -2.84 8.89 29.21
N SER A 167 -2.51 7.85 28.47
CA SER A 167 -3.41 7.22 27.51
C SER A 167 -3.19 5.72 27.44
N ASP A 168 -4.21 4.99 26.99
CA ASP A 168 -4.17 3.56 26.74
C ASP A 168 -4.41 3.31 25.25
N MET A 169 -3.82 2.25 24.72
CA MET A 169 -4.14 1.71 23.40
C MET A 169 -4.42 0.21 23.52
N ALA A 170 -5.51 -0.23 22.91
CA ALA A 170 -5.60 -1.57 22.36
C ALA A 170 -5.28 -1.47 20.86
N PHE A 171 -4.37 -2.33 20.37
CA PHE A 171 -3.93 -2.34 18.99
C PHE A 171 -3.95 -3.76 18.43
N SER A 172 -4.38 -3.89 17.18
CA SER A 172 -4.11 -5.05 16.36
C SER A 172 -3.97 -4.67 14.90
N ILE A 173 -3.01 -5.32 14.24
CA ILE A 173 -2.83 -5.31 12.79
C ILE A 173 -2.67 -6.74 12.32
N SER A 174 -3.31 -7.10 11.20
CA SER A 174 -2.96 -8.27 10.41
C SER A 174 -2.89 -7.86 8.94
N THR A 175 -1.79 -8.20 8.29
CA THR A 175 -1.60 -7.97 6.85
C THR A 175 -1.22 -9.30 6.20
N SER A 176 -1.73 -9.56 5.00
CA SER A 176 -1.17 -10.57 4.11
C SER A 176 -1.05 -10.03 2.68
N SER A 177 -0.08 -10.55 1.96
CA SER A 177 0.13 -10.31 0.54
C SER A 177 0.50 -11.64 -0.11
N ASP A 178 -0.19 -11.98 -1.19
CA ASP A 178 -0.08 -13.26 -1.88
C ASP A 178 0.13 -12.97 -3.37
N LEU A 179 1.26 -13.42 -3.93
CA LEU A 179 1.72 -13.16 -5.29
C LEU A 179 1.89 -14.49 -6.02
N GLY A 180 1.12 -14.72 -7.08
CA GLY A 180 1.40 -15.76 -8.07
C GLY A 180 2.05 -15.15 -9.31
N PHE A 181 3.06 -15.82 -9.84
CA PHE A 181 3.74 -15.49 -11.08
C PHE A 181 3.95 -16.78 -11.88
N SER A 182 3.57 -16.80 -13.15
CA SER A 182 3.85 -17.92 -14.05
C SER A 182 4.51 -17.42 -15.33
N PHE A 183 5.40 -18.24 -15.88
CA PHE A 183 6.14 -17.98 -17.12
C PHE A 183 6.24 -19.27 -17.94
N ASP A 184 5.54 -19.34 -19.07
CA ASP A 184 5.79 -20.34 -20.12
C ASP A 184 6.42 -19.65 -21.34
N ALA A 185 7.31 -20.34 -22.04
CA ALA A 185 7.93 -19.85 -23.26
C ALA A 185 8.54 -20.99 -24.10
N GLU A 186 8.15 -21.12 -25.37
CA GLU A 186 8.91 -21.93 -26.34
C GLU A 186 9.81 -21.05 -27.21
N ILE A 187 11.13 -21.11 -26.99
CA ILE A 187 12.12 -20.46 -27.87
C ILE A 187 12.66 -21.48 -28.87
N GLN A 188 12.50 -21.21 -30.18
CA GLN A 188 12.86 -22.15 -31.25
C GLN A 188 13.78 -21.55 -32.31
N GLY A 189 14.66 -22.37 -32.90
CA GLY A 189 15.64 -21.90 -33.88
C GLY A 189 16.47 -23.02 -34.50
N ASN A 190 16.79 -22.89 -35.79
CA ASN A 190 17.62 -23.83 -36.57
C ASN A 190 17.15 -25.32 -36.59
N GLY A 191 15.96 -25.63 -36.07
CA GLY A 191 15.39 -26.98 -35.99
C GLY A 191 15.36 -27.58 -34.58
N ASP A 192 15.88 -26.83 -33.60
CA ASP A 192 15.85 -27.15 -32.16
C ASP A 192 14.86 -26.21 -31.45
N ASN A 193 14.35 -26.61 -30.27
CA ASN A 193 13.41 -25.83 -29.45
C ASN A 193 13.64 -26.04 -27.96
N ILE A 194 13.47 -24.99 -27.16
CA ILE A 194 13.65 -24.98 -25.71
C ILE A 194 12.36 -24.42 -25.07
N PRO A 195 11.58 -25.25 -24.35
CA PRO A 195 10.57 -24.76 -23.44
C PRO A 195 11.23 -24.22 -22.16
N VAL A 196 10.63 -23.18 -21.59
CA VAL A 196 10.95 -22.61 -20.28
C VAL A 196 9.63 -22.32 -19.57
N ASP A 197 9.21 -23.29 -18.78
CA ASP A 197 7.95 -23.34 -18.02
C ASP A 197 8.34 -23.28 -16.54
N PHE A 198 7.98 -22.22 -15.82
CA PHE A 198 8.17 -22.14 -14.37
C PHE A 198 7.13 -21.26 -13.67
N ASP A 199 6.68 -21.75 -12.51
CA ASP A 199 5.82 -21.03 -11.58
C ASP A 199 6.64 -20.50 -10.40
N LEU A 200 6.23 -19.35 -9.87
CA LEU A 200 6.68 -18.74 -8.62
C LEU A 200 5.47 -18.25 -7.83
N ASP A 201 5.25 -18.78 -6.62
CA ASP A 201 4.28 -18.24 -5.68
C ASP A 201 5.02 -17.62 -4.48
N MET A 202 4.48 -16.57 -3.89
CA MET A 202 4.96 -15.97 -2.65
C MET A 202 3.80 -15.54 -1.78
N SER A 203 3.74 -16.01 -0.53
CA SER A 203 2.86 -15.44 0.50
C SER A 203 3.69 -14.84 1.63
N TYR A 204 3.20 -13.74 2.19
CA TYR A 204 3.73 -13.12 3.40
C TYR A 204 2.56 -12.66 4.26
N GLY A 205 2.50 -13.15 5.50
CA GLY A 205 1.58 -12.72 6.53
C GLY A 205 2.32 -12.19 7.75
N PHE A 206 1.81 -11.10 8.33
CA PHE A 206 2.30 -10.55 9.59
C PHE A 206 1.15 -10.07 10.46
N SER A 207 1.20 -10.37 11.75
CA SER A 207 0.23 -9.82 12.71
C SER A 207 0.86 -9.38 14.03
N ILE A 208 0.29 -8.32 14.59
CA ILE A 208 0.37 -7.99 16.02
C ILE A 208 -1.06 -8.07 16.55
N THR A 209 -1.30 -8.90 17.56
CA THR A 209 -2.64 -9.13 18.11
C THR A 209 -2.67 -9.05 19.62
N ASN A 210 -3.83 -8.67 20.17
CA ASN A 210 -4.04 -8.45 21.60
C ASN A 210 -3.05 -7.44 22.22
N SER A 211 -2.47 -6.51 21.44
CA SER A 211 -1.56 -5.52 22.01
C SER A 211 -2.34 -4.62 22.96
N GLN A 212 -1.87 -4.54 24.20
CA GLN A 212 -2.35 -3.61 25.23
C GLN A 212 -1.16 -2.74 25.62
N THR A 213 -1.35 -1.43 25.70
CA THR A 213 -0.25 -0.51 26.02
C THR A 213 -0.75 0.67 26.84
N GLU A 214 -0.02 1.04 27.89
CA GLU A 214 -0.29 2.15 28.80
C GLU A 214 0.84 3.20 28.68
N TRP A 215 0.53 4.41 28.22
CA TRP A 215 1.42 5.58 28.39
C TRP A 215 1.06 6.32 29.68
N ARG A 216 2.04 6.55 30.55
CA ARG A 216 1.89 7.27 31.82
C ARG A 216 2.88 8.43 31.90
N LEU A 217 2.36 9.67 31.89
CA LEU A 217 3.19 10.87 31.94
C LEU A 217 3.64 11.17 33.37
N ASN A 218 4.84 11.74 33.52
CA ASN A 218 5.38 12.20 34.82
C ASN A 218 4.54 13.28 35.52
N GLY A 219 3.67 13.95 34.77
CA GLY A 219 2.73 14.91 35.33
C GLY A 219 1.74 15.41 34.28
N PRO A 220 0.66 16.12 34.69
CA PRO A 220 -0.41 16.45 33.79
C PRO A 220 -0.03 17.49 32.71
N SER A 221 -0.04 17.05 31.45
CA SER A 221 0.32 17.85 30.27
C SER A 221 -0.81 18.81 29.85
N PRO A 222 -0.52 20.12 29.64
CA PRO A 222 -1.49 21.10 29.15
C PRO A 222 -1.64 21.08 27.61
N VAL A 223 -1.23 20.00 26.91
CA VAL A 223 -1.19 19.89 25.44
C VAL A 223 -2.38 20.59 24.75
N TYR A 224 -3.61 20.14 24.99
CA TYR A 224 -4.80 20.68 24.34
C TYR A 224 -5.37 21.98 24.93
N THR A 225 -4.94 22.40 26.12
CA THR A 225 -5.34 23.69 26.72
C THR A 225 -4.38 24.82 26.35
N SER A 226 -3.17 24.48 25.87
CA SER A 226 -2.10 25.41 25.52
C SER A 226 -2.26 26.06 24.14
N PHE A 227 -2.83 25.35 23.17
CA PHE A 227 -3.12 25.87 21.82
C PHE A 227 -4.52 26.47 21.71
N SER A 228 -4.74 27.22 20.62
CA SER A 228 -6.02 27.87 20.32
C SER A 228 -6.27 27.89 18.81
N SER A 229 -7.52 28.07 18.39
CA SER A 229 -7.91 28.20 16.98
C SER A 229 -7.04 29.22 16.24
N GLY A 230 -6.23 28.78 15.27
CA GLY A 230 -5.34 29.65 14.48
C GLY A 230 -4.05 30.08 15.18
N SER A 231 -3.52 29.27 16.12
CA SER A 231 -2.15 29.42 16.62
C SER A 231 -1.27 28.24 16.21
N ASN A 232 -0.22 28.50 15.42
CA ASN A 232 0.87 27.54 15.26
C ASN A 232 1.67 27.42 16.55
N GLY A 233 2.04 26.21 16.93
CA GLY A 233 2.86 25.93 18.10
C GLY A 233 3.35 24.49 18.14
N ILE A 234 4.39 24.25 18.94
CA ILE A 234 4.92 22.92 19.20
C ILE A 234 4.51 22.54 20.62
N TRP A 235 3.95 21.34 20.79
CA TRP A 235 3.83 20.71 22.10
C TRP A 235 5.15 20.02 22.41
N ASP A 236 5.95 20.69 23.23
CA ASP A 236 7.16 20.14 23.84
C ASP A 236 6.76 19.33 25.07
N CYS A 237 6.84 18.02 24.95
CA CYS A 237 6.63 17.09 26.06
C CYS A 237 7.90 17.04 26.89
N ASN A 238 8.00 17.98 27.84
CA ASN A 238 9.14 18.09 28.73
C ASN A 238 8.63 18.35 30.16
N ILE A 239 8.30 17.27 30.88
CA ILE A 239 7.65 17.31 32.19
C ILE A 239 8.63 16.83 33.25
N ASP A 240 9.39 17.79 33.78
CA ASP A 240 10.59 17.58 34.61
C ASP A 240 11.72 16.81 33.86
N ASP A 241 12.03 17.28 32.64
CA ASP A 241 13.05 16.78 31.70
C ASP A 241 12.72 15.44 30.97
N ASP A 242 11.47 14.96 31.01
CA ASP A 242 11.07 13.58 30.60
C ASP A 242 9.53 13.50 30.28
N CYS A 243 9.07 12.54 29.45
CA CYS A 243 7.64 12.29 29.16
C CYS A 243 7.01 11.09 29.91
N GLY A 244 7.81 10.33 30.66
CA GLY A 244 7.38 9.14 31.39
C GLY A 244 7.63 7.84 30.62
N THR A 245 6.70 6.90 30.71
CA THR A 245 6.93 5.51 30.26
C THR A 245 5.75 4.99 29.45
N ILE A 246 6.06 4.25 28.39
CA ILE A 246 5.14 3.40 27.64
C ILE A 246 5.44 1.96 28.03
N ASP A 247 4.48 1.31 28.69
CA ASP A 247 4.51 -0.10 29.06
C ASP A 247 3.50 -0.86 28.19
N GLY A 248 3.88 -1.99 27.57
CA GLY A 248 2.95 -2.77 26.74
C GLY A 248 3.23 -4.27 26.67
N ASP A 249 2.16 -5.04 26.46
CA ASP A 249 2.23 -6.47 26.14
C ASP A 249 1.50 -6.78 24.82
N PHE A 250 1.98 -7.79 24.09
CA PHE A 250 1.43 -8.17 22.77
C PHE A 250 1.69 -9.64 22.42
N ASN A 251 0.96 -10.13 21.39
CA ASN A 251 1.33 -11.30 20.62
C ASN A 251 1.73 -10.86 19.21
N ALA A 252 2.63 -11.59 18.56
CA ALA A 252 2.95 -11.39 17.15
C ALA A 252 3.16 -12.72 16.42
N SER A 253 2.84 -12.72 15.12
CA SER A 253 3.12 -13.80 14.19
C SER A 253 3.72 -13.28 12.90
N ILE A 254 4.54 -14.11 12.28
CA ILE A 254 4.93 -14.03 10.87
C ILE A 254 4.68 -15.40 10.26
N ASP A 255 4.16 -15.41 9.05
CA ASP A 255 3.96 -16.59 8.21
C ASP A 255 4.44 -16.26 6.79
N TYR A 256 5.06 -17.22 6.12
CA TYR A 256 5.57 -17.02 4.76
C TYR A 256 5.58 -18.30 3.94
N SER A 257 5.39 -18.15 2.63
CA SER A 257 5.74 -19.16 1.64
C SER A 257 6.43 -18.54 0.43
N PHE A 258 7.31 -19.32 -0.21
CA PHE A 258 7.81 -19.08 -1.56
C PHE A 258 7.97 -20.43 -2.27
N SER A 259 7.23 -20.67 -3.34
CA SER A 259 7.50 -21.81 -4.23
C SER A 259 8.20 -21.27 -5.46
N VAL A 260 9.19 -22.00 -5.98
CA VAL A 260 9.54 -21.92 -7.40
C VAL A 260 9.68 -23.35 -7.93
N SER A 261 9.06 -23.64 -9.06
CA SER A 261 9.06 -24.99 -9.63
C SER A 261 8.97 -24.98 -11.15
N GLY A 262 9.43 -26.06 -11.78
CA GLY A 262 9.36 -26.28 -13.23
C GLY A 262 10.62 -25.86 -14.01
N ILE A 263 11.50 -25.07 -13.39
CA ILE A 263 12.74 -24.56 -13.99
C ILE A 263 13.46 -25.69 -14.77
N PRO A 264 13.69 -25.53 -16.09
CA PRO A 264 14.19 -26.62 -16.95
C PRO A 264 15.70 -26.82 -16.79
N THR A 265 16.10 -27.32 -15.62
CA THR A 265 17.48 -27.53 -15.19
C THR A 265 18.29 -28.42 -16.14
N GLU A 266 17.64 -29.38 -16.81
CA GLU A 266 18.30 -30.28 -17.76
C GLU A 266 18.84 -29.56 -19.01
N ASN A 267 18.23 -28.42 -19.40
CA ASN A 267 18.72 -27.59 -20.51
C ASN A 267 20.05 -26.90 -20.18
N PHE A 268 20.41 -26.82 -18.90
CA PHE A 268 21.70 -26.33 -18.40
C PHE A 268 22.65 -27.47 -17.98
N GLY A 269 22.25 -28.74 -18.18
CA GLY A 269 23.07 -29.92 -17.93
C GLY A 269 23.01 -30.47 -16.50
N LEU A 270 22.05 -29.99 -15.70
CA LEU A 270 21.75 -30.43 -14.33
C LEU A 270 20.73 -31.59 -14.32
N ASP A 271 20.40 -32.16 -13.15
CA ASP A 271 19.34 -33.16 -13.02
C ASP A 271 17.94 -32.47 -12.99
N GLU A 272 16.89 -33.20 -13.42
CA GLU A 272 15.48 -32.76 -13.48
C GLU A 272 14.96 -32.31 -12.09
N GLY A 273 14.55 -31.05 -11.96
CA GLY A 273 14.06 -30.46 -10.70
C GLY A 273 15.13 -30.02 -9.70
N GLU A 274 16.39 -29.84 -10.14
CA GLU A 274 17.52 -29.45 -9.25
C GLU A 274 17.40 -28.02 -8.65
N PHE A 275 16.48 -27.19 -9.17
CA PHE A 275 16.15 -25.85 -8.65
C PHE A 275 14.67 -25.67 -8.27
N ASP A 276 13.90 -26.76 -8.12
CA ASP A 276 12.58 -26.68 -7.47
C ASP A 276 12.81 -26.44 -5.96
N ILE A 277 12.38 -25.29 -5.41
CA ILE A 277 12.71 -24.87 -4.03
C ILE A 277 11.45 -24.65 -3.19
N GLU A 278 11.42 -25.27 -2.00
CA GLU A 278 10.28 -25.24 -1.08
C GLU A 278 10.66 -25.48 0.43
N VAL A 279 10.44 -24.52 1.36
CA VAL A 279 10.50 -24.58 2.85
C VAL A 279 9.63 -23.48 3.54
N SER A 280 8.38 -23.73 3.97
CA SER A 280 7.54 -22.69 4.63
C SER A 280 7.60 -22.69 6.15
N ASP A 281 7.31 -21.55 6.78
CA ASP A 281 7.18 -21.50 8.24
C ASP A 281 6.12 -20.49 8.75
N MET A 282 5.74 -20.68 10.01
CA MET A 282 4.89 -19.79 10.80
C MET A 282 5.46 -19.63 12.22
N ILE A 283 6.23 -18.56 12.44
CA ILE A 283 6.77 -18.24 13.76
C ILE A 283 5.77 -17.39 14.54
N SER A 284 5.48 -17.76 15.79
CA SER A 284 4.47 -17.07 16.62
C SER A 284 4.88 -16.97 18.09
N LYS A 285 4.91 -15.73 18.61
CA LYS A 285 5.27 -15.40 20.00
C LYS A 285 4.06 -14.78 20.70
N THR A 286 3.92 -15.02 22.01
CA THR A 286 2.74 -14.55 22.77
C THR A 286 3.12 -14.06 24.16
N ASN A 287 2.46 -13.00 24.64
CA ASN A 287 2.80 -12.30 25.88
C ASN A 287 4.26 -11.78 25.85
N LEU A 288 4.69 -11.22 24.72
CA LEU A 288 5.90 -10.40 24.65
C LEU A 288 5.63 -9.09 25.38
N GLU A 289 6.60 -8.62 26.17
CA GLU A 289 6.50 -7.40 26.99
C GLU A 289 7.56 -6.39 26.51
N PHE A 290 7.16 -5.13 26.30
CA PHE A 290 8.09 -4.01 26.04
C PHE A 290 7.86 -2.85 27.03
N ASN A 291 8.92 -2.08 27.28
CA ASN A 291 8.94 -0.94 28.18
C ASN A 291 9.90 0.09 27.58
N GLU A 292 9.39 1.24 27.15
CA GLU A 292 10.21 2.32 26.61
C GLU A 292 10.04 3.63 27.38
N HIS A 293 11.14 4.37 27.50
CA HIS A 293 11.24 5.64 28.19
C HIS A 293 11.20 6.80 27.19
N VAL A 294 10.09 7.55 27.22
CA VAL A 294 9.83 8.58 26.23
C VAL A 294 10.57 9.87 26.63
N GLU A 295 11.61 10.25 25.88
CA GLU A 295 12.33 11.54 26.03
C GLU A 295 12.05 12.47 24.82
N ASP A 296 12.16 13.79 25.01
CA ASP A 296 12.17 14.84 23.96
C ASP A 296 10.99 14.88 22.93
N VAL A 297 9.86 14.20 23.16
CA VAL A 297 8.69 14.20 22.24
C VAL A 297 8.19 15.62 21.94
N ASN A 298 8.12 15.96 20.66
CA ASN A 298 7.73 17.29 20.18
C ASN A 298 6.71 17.18 19.02
N VAL A 299 5.45 17.56 19.26
CA VAL A 299 4.37 17.51 18.25
C VAL A 299 4.05 18.92 17.75
N GLU A 300 4.27 19.19 16.46
CA GLU A 300 3.90 20.49 15.86
C GLU A 300 2.43 20.51 15.45
N PHE A 301 1.73 21.57 15.86
CA PHE A 301 0.37 21.92 15.47
C PHE A 301 0.42 23.18 14.59
N SER A 302 0.35 23.03 13.27
CA SER A 302 0.04 24.11 12.32
C SER A 302 -1.47 24.20 12.13
N MET A 303 -2.02 25.41 12.24
CA MET A 303 -3.46 25.64 12.19
C MET A 303 -3.79 26.62 11.07
N GLY A 304 -4.29 26.08 9.96
CA GLY A 304 -4.68 26.80 8.76
C GLY A 304 -6.00 27.55 8.88
N ASP A 305 -6.77 27.59 7.79
CA ASP A 305 -7.97 28.41 7.71
C ASP A 305 -9.16 27.86 8.53
N SER A 306 -9.98 28.78 9.06
CA SER A 306 -11.20 28.46 9.80
C SER A 306 -12.37 28.18 8.85
N MET A 307 -12.96 27.01 8.96
CA MET A 307 -14.03 26.50 8.09
C MET A 307 -15.34 26.30 8.84
N VAL A 308 -16.45 26.21 8.09
CA VAL A 308 -17.77 25.86 8.62
C VAL A 308 -18.25 24.60 7.89
N VAL A 309 -18.42 23.51 8.63
CA VAL A 309 -18.63 22.16 8.08
C VAL A 309 -19.92 21.54 8.61
N ASP A 310 -20.59 20.72 7.79
CA ASP A 310 -21.74 19.91 8.22
C ASP A 310 -21.28 18.47 8.49
N LEU A 311 -21.22 18.10 9.77
CA LEU A 311 -20.77 16.78 10.25
C LEU A 311 -21.93 15.77 10.36
N GLY A 312 -23.07 16.03 9.71
CA GLY A 312 -24.27 15.18 9.72
C GLY A 312 -25.07 15.17 11.03
N ASN A 313 -24.42 15.39 12.17
CA ASN A 313 -24.98 15.22 13.51
C ASN A 313 -25.76 16.44 14.05
N GLY A 314 -25.91 17.55 13.31
CA GLY A 314 -26.61 18.72 13.86
C GLY A 314 -26.55 20.00 13.00
N PRO A 315 -26.43 21.19 13.62
CA PRO A 315 -26.11 22.42 12.88
C PRO A 315 -24.62 22.43 12.48
N SER A 316 -24.27 23.16 11.43
CA SER A 316 -22.88 23.25 10.96
C SER A 316 -21.92 23.80 12.03
N THR A 317 -20.79 23.11 12.20
CA THR A 317 -19.75 23.35 13.21
C THR A 317 -18.66 24.26 12.66
N ASN A 318 -18.02 25.06 13.52
CA ASN A 318 -16.81 25.81 13.15
C ASN A 318 -15.59 24.94 13.49
N VAL A 319 -14.74 24.67 12.50
CA VAL A 319 -13.50 23.90 12.64
C VAL A 319 -12.33 24.69 12.06
N VAL A 320 -11.10 24.20 12.24
CA VAL A 320 -9.89 24.75 11.63
C VAL A 320 -9.18 23.63 10.87
N ALA A 321 -8.62 23.91 9.70
CA ALA A 321 -7.68 22.98 9.07
C ALA A 321 -6.46 22.82 10.00
N CYS A 322 -5.99 21.59 10.22
CA CYS A 322 -4.72 21.35 10.90
C CYS A 322 -3.70 20.80 9.90
N ASP A 323 -2.80 21.65 9.42
CA ASP A 323 -1.92 21.35 8.28
C ASP A 323 -0.80 20.34 8.63
N SER A 324 -0.61 20.04 9.91
CA SER A 324 0.37 19.08 10.44
C SER A 324 -0.23 18.01 11.36
N CYS A 325 -1.56 17.94 11.48
CA CYS A 325 -2.20 16.82 12.17
C CYS A 325 -2.24 15.59 11.25
N PRO A 326 -2.22 14.37 11.81
CA PRO A 326 -2.65 13.17 11.08
C PRO A 326 -4.19 13.16 10.88
N PRO A 327 -4.74 12.22 10.09
CA PRO A 327 -6.19 12.06 9.86
C PRO A 327 -7.08 11.86 11.12
N GLY A 328 -6.49 11.66 12.31
CA GLY A 328 -7.20 11.45 13.57
C GLY A 328 -6.49 12.11 14.75
N ASN A 329 -6.56 11.48 15.93
CA ASN A 329 -5.95 12.03 17.15
C ASN A 329 -4.41 12.03 17.08
N PRO A 330 -3.71 13.18 17.20
CA PRO A 330 -2.26 13.24 17.04
C PRO A 330 -1.48 12.31 17.97
N LEU A 331 -1.92 12.13 19.22
CA LEU A 331 -1.23 11.28 20.18
C LEU A 331 -1.54 9.78 20.03
N MET A 332 -2.59 9.44 19.28
CA MET A 332 -2.84 8.06 18.84
C MET A 332 -1.77 7.61 17.85
N PHE A 333 -1.48 8.43 16.83
CA PHE A 333 -0.48 8.07 15.81
C PHE A 333 0.94 8.00 16.37
N LEU A 334 1.28 8.88 17.33
CA LEU A 334 2.53 8.78 18.07
C LEU A 334 2.62 7.43 18.80
N MET A 335 1.62 7.12 19.62
CA MET A 335 1.65 5.93 20.48
C MET A 335 1.54 4.62 19.66
N MET A 336 0.83 4.64 18.53
CA MET A 336 0.82 3.55 17.54
C MET A 336 2.21 3.33 16.91
N GLY A 337 2.94 4.41 16.60
CA GLY A 337 4.31 4.32 16.11
C GLY A 337 5.26 3.69 17.14
N GLU A 338 5.15 4.10 18.40
CA GLU A 338 5.91 3.49 19.51
C GLU A 338 5.56 2.01 19.69
N VAL A 339 4.27 1.65 19.64
CA VAL A 339 3.82 0.23 19.70
C VAL A 339 4.43 -0.57 18.55
N ILE A 340 4.31 -0.12 17.30
CA ILE A 340 4.82 -0.84 16.12
C ILE A 340 6.34 -0.99 16.18
N ALA A 341 7.09 0.09 16.47
CA ALA A 341 8.54 0.05 16.52
C ALA A 341 9.08 -0.89 17.62
N ASN A 342 8.57 -0.76 18.85
CA ASN A 342 9.02 -1.57 19.97
C ASN A 342 8.58 -3.03 19.86
N SER A 343 7.36 -3.30 19.38
CA SER A 343 6.89 -4.67 19.15
C SER A 343 7.62 -5.36 18.00
N GLY A 344 7.89 -4.64 16.90
CA GLY A 344 8.69 -5.12 15.78
C GLY A 344 10.11 -5.52 16.21
N GLN A 345 10.84 -4.63 16.90
CA GLN A 345 12.17 -4.95 17.41
C GLN A 345 12.13 -6.12 18.41
N THR A 346 11.20 -6.12 19.37
CA THR A 346 11.10 -7.18 20.39
C THR A 346 10.75 -8.54 19.76
N PHE A 347 9.93 -8.56 18.72
CA PHE A 347 9.61 -9.78 17.97
C PHE A 347 10.82 -10.25 17.16
N ALA A 348 11.51 -9.36 16.43
CA ALA A 348 12.72 -9.67 15.69
C ALA A 348 13.82 -10.28 16.58
N GLU A 349 14.08 -9.69 17.75
CA GLU A 349 15.05 -10.21 18.73
C GLU A 349 14.66 -11.59 19.30
N GLU A 350 13.36 -11.91 19.38
CA GLU A 350 12.86 -13.21 19.86
C GLU A 350 12.75 -14.27 18.74
N ILE A 351 12.66 -13.90 17.46
CA ILE A 351 12.60 -14.85 16.33
C ILE A 351 13.95 -15.09 15.63
N ALA A 352 14.96 -14.22 15.78
CA ALA A 352 16.20 -14.28 15.01
C ALA A 352 16.90 -15.67 15.01
N ASP A 353 17.06 -16.28 16.19
CA ASP A 353 17.62 -17.65 16.31
C ASP A 353 16.72 -18.72 15.66
N GLU A 354 15.39 -18.55 15.70
CA GLU A 354 14.38 -19.53 15.24
C GLU A 354 14.19 -19.48 13.73
N PHE A 355 14.25 -18.29 13.14
CA PHE A 355 14.25 -18.04 11.69
C PHE A 355 15.48 -18.70 11.02
N VAL A 356 16.67 -18.46 11.56
CA VAL A 356 17.91 -19.05 11.03
C VAL A 356 18.00 -20.57 11.26
N ASP A 357 17.48 -21.10 12.37
CA ASP A 357 17.41 -22.56 12.62
C ASP A 357 16.44 -23.30 11.66
N ASN A 358 15.53 -22.60 10.98
CA ASN A 358 14.50 -23.17 10.11
C ASN A 358 14.87 -23.14 8.59
N LEU A 359 15.89 -22.37 8.19
CA LEU A 359 16.48 -22.43 6.84
C LEU A 359 17.31 -23.71 6.64
N ASP A 360 17.18 -24.37 5.48
CA ASP A 360 18.05 -25.50 5.14
C ASP A 360 19.44 -25.01 4.67
N GLN A 361 20.48 -25.74 5.04
CA GLN A 361 21.86 -25.40 4.70
C GLN A 361 22.11 -25.48 3.18
N ASP A 362 21.41 -26.39 2.49
CA ASP A 362 21.47 -26.50 1.03
C ASP A 362 20.90 -25.24 0.33
N ILE A 363 20.05 -24.45 1.02
CA ILE A 363 19.48 -23.18 0.52
C ILE A 363 20.35 -21.97 0.91
N LEU A 364 21.01 -22.01 2.08
CA LEU A 364 22.04 -21.03 2.43
C LEU A 364 23.24 -21.12 1.44
N ASP A 365 23.64 -22.34 1.06
CA ASP A 365 24.73 -22.58 0.11
C ASP A 365 24.40 -22.08 -1.32
N ILE A 366 23.18 -22.30 -1.84
CA ILE A 366 22.83 -21.89 -3.23
C ILE A 366 22.78 -20.36 -3.40
N PHE A 367 22.33 -19.62 -2.39
CA PHE A 367 22.33 -18.15 -2.40
C PHE A 367 23.63 -17.51 -1.86
N GLY A 368 24.56 -18.31 -1.34
CA GLY A 368 25.86 -17.85 -0.85
C GLY A 368 25.83 -17.14 0.51
N ILE A 369 24.85 -17.48 1.35
CA ILE A 369 24.59 -16.91 2.68
C ILE A 369 25.26 -17.80 3.76
N ASP A 370 26.58 -18.00 3.65
CA ASP A 370 27.34 -18.87 4.57
C ASP A 370 27.64 -18.19 5.93
N ASP A 371 27.39 -18.93 7.02
CA ASP A 371 27.60 -18.56 8.43
C ASP A 371 29.09 -18.49 8.78
N THR A 372 29.74 -17.44 8.26
CA THR A 372 31.19 -17.23 8.40
C THR A 372 31.58 -16.47 9.67
N ASP A 373 30.75 -16.43 10.72
CA ASP A 373 31.08 -15.81 12.01
C ASP A 373 31.99 -16.71 12.90
N ASN A 374 33.10 -17.16 12.32
CA ASN A 374 34.18 -17.86 13.01
C ASN A 374 35.46 -17.00 13.05
N GLU A 375 35.76 -16.39 14.21
CA GLU A 375 37.06 -15.76 14.50
C GLU A 375 38.23 -16.78 14.46
N ASP A 376 38.81 -17.07 13.29
CA ASP A 376 40.17 -17.64 13.21
C ASP A 376 40.97 -17.16 11.97
N GLU A 377 42.29 -17.28 12.06
CA GLU A 377 43.30 -16.51 11.28
C GLU A 377 43.14 -16.48 9.74
N HIS A 378 43.29 -15.29 9.12
CA HIS A 378 43.49 -15.10 7.67
C HIS A 378 44.45 -16.13 7.04
N ASP A 379 43.93 -16.99 6.17
CA ASP A 379 44.66 -17.50 4.99
C ASP A 379 43.86 -17.08 3.75
N GLU A 380 44.53 -16.38 2.82
CA GLU A 380 43.95 -15.95 1.54
C GLU A 380 43.82 -17.17 0.61
N GLN A 381 42.79 -18.00 0.81
CA GLN A 381 42.32 -18.93 -0.21
C GLN A 381 41.31 -18.18 -1.08
N GLU A 382 41.81 -17.71 -2.23
CA GLU A 382 40.99 -17.53 -3.42
C GLU A 382 40.48 -18.93 -3.82
N GLU A 383 39.37 -19.39 -3.21
CA GLU A 383 38.59 -20.47 -3.82
C GLU A 383 38.00 -19.87 -5.10
N GLU A 384 38.53 -20.32 -6.24
CA GLU A 384 38.02 -19.94 -7.55
C GLU A 384 36.63 -20.58 -7.68
N ASN A 385 35.56 -19.77 -7.74
CA ASN A 385 34.21 -20.20 -8.17
C ASN A 385 34.24 -20.54 -9.68
N ASP A 386 35.02 -21.56 -10.02
CA ASP A 386 35.35 -22.00 -11.38
C ASP A 386 34.16 -22.78 -11.98
N ASP A 387 33.39 -23.51 -11.16
CA ASP A 387 32.24 -24.32 -11.60
C ASP A 387 31.04 -23.47 -12.10
N LEU A 388 30.90 -22.21 -11.68
CA LEU A 388 29.90 -21.27 -12.24
C LEU A 388 30.39 -20.54 -13.51
N ASN A 389 31.67 -20.67 -13.88
CA ASN A 389 32.25 -20.01 -15.06
C ASN A 389 32.41 -20.93 -16.28
N ASP A 390 32.19 -22.24 -16.13
CA ASP A 390 32.29 -23.25 -17.20
C ASP A 390 30.94 -23.96 -17.48
N VAL A 391 29.82 -23.24 -17.28
CA VAL A 391 28.50 -23.62 -17.81
C VAL A 391 28.57 -23.60 -19.34
N GLU A 392 28.95 -24.74 -19.93
CA GLU A 392 29.12 -24.92 -21.37
C GLU A 392 27.75 -24.87 -22.05
N VAL A 393 27.30 -23.65 -22.39
CA VAL A 393 26.02 -23.36 -23.10
C VAL A 393 25.81 -24.38 -24.20
N GLY A 394 24.76 -25.21 -24.05
CA GLY A 394 24.58 -26.40 -24.87
C GLY A 394 24.56 -26.11 -26.36
N ASP A 395 24.99 -27.09 -27.17
CA ASP A 395 24.95 -27.03 -28.65
C ASP A 395 23.57 -26.55 -29.16
N GLU A 396 22.51 -26.90 -28.43
CA GLU A 396 21.09 -26.55 -28.68
C GLU A 396 20.78 -25.06 -28.44
N LEU A 397 21.08 -24.54 -27.24
CA LEU A 397 21.02 -23.10 -26.91
C LEU A 397 21.83 -22.26 -27.92
N GLN A 398 23.04 -22.72 -28.29
CA GLN A 398 23.88 -22.00 -29.25
C GLN A 398 23.30 -22.04 -30.67
N ASN A 399 22.66 -23.14 -31.11
CA ASN A 399 21.96 -23.20 -32.40
C ASN A 399 20.79 -22.22 -32.46
N ILE A 400 20.02 -22.10 -31.38
CA ILE A 400 18.88 -21.19 -31.27
C ILE A 400 19.34 -19.73 -31.23
N LEU A 401 20.39 -19.40 -30.46
CA LEU A 401 21.00 -18.06 -30.44
C LEU A 401 21.57 -17.65 -31.80
N ASP A 402 22.21 -18.57 -32.53
CA ASP A 402 22.68 -18.34 -33.90
C ASP A 402 21.49 -18.09 -34.85
N ALA A 403 20.39 -18.86 -34.72
CA ALA A 403 19.17 -18.67 -35.52
C ALA A 403 18.54 -17.29 -35.30
N MET A 404 18.32 -16.92 -34.03
CA MET A 404 17.75 -15.64 -33.61
C MET A 404 18.62 -14.47 -34.09
N THR A 405 19.94 -14.63 -34.09
CA THR A 405 20.90 -13.61 -34.57
C THR A 405 20.87 -13.42 -36.10
N ASP A 406 20.70 -14.48 -36.88
CA ASP A 406 20.59 -14.42 -38.36
C ASP A 406 19.15 -14.08 -38.84
N SER A 407 18.18 -13.99 -37.93
CA SER A 407 16.75 -13.76 -38.20
C SER A 407 16.37 -12.30 -38.52
N ASN A 408 15.11 -12.09 -38.89
CA ASN A 408 14.51 -10.78 -39.08
C ASN A 408 14.08 -10.06 -37.78
N LEU A 409 14.19 -10.69 -36.59
CA LEU A 409 13.66 -10.17 -35.32
C LEU A 409 14.11 -8.73 -35.01
N GLN A 410 15.38 -8.39 -35.27
CA GLN A 410 15.87 -7.01 -35.06
C GLN A 410 15.11 -5.98 -35.91
N ASN A 411 14.67 -6.34 -37.13
CA ASN A 411 13.86 -5.45 -37.96
C ASN A 411 12.40 -5.39 -37.48
N VAL A 412 11.87 -6.49 -36.93
CA VAL A 412 10.53 -6.53 -36.30
C VAL A 412 10.51 -5.60 -35.09
N MET A 413 11.43 -5.75 -34.14
CA MET A 413 11.51 -4.87 -32.95
C MET A 413 11.84 -3.41 -33.30
N THR A 414 12.56 -3.15 -34.40
CA THR A 414 12.74 -1.78 -34.90
C THR A 414 11.42 -1.21 -35.45
N THR A 415 10.67 -2.02 -36.21
CA THR A 415 9.37 -1.63 -36.78
C THR A 415 8.33 -1.43 -35.67
N PHE A 416 8.33 -2.27 -34.64
CA PHE A 416 7.55 -2.11 -33.41
C PHE A 416 7.80 -0.74 -32.76
N GLY A 417 9.06 -0.37 -32.54
CA GLY A 417 9.41 0.94 -31.98
C GLY A 417 8.97 2.12 -32.86
N GLU A 418 9.09 2.01 -34.19
CA GLU A 418 8.60 3.04 -35.12
C GLU A 418 7.06 3.15 -35.15
N ASN A 419 6.35 2.01 -35.09
CA ASN A 419 4.89 1.95 -35.01
C ASN A 419 4.39 2.51 -33.67
N LEU A 420 4.97 2.04 -32.56
CA LEU A 420 4.61 2.44 -31.20
C LEU A 420 4.84 3.94 -30.99
N GLN A 421 5.97 4.49 -31.44
CA GLN A 421 6.18 5.95 -31.37
C GLN A 421 5.09 6.70 -32.15
N THR A 422 4.74 6.23 -33.36
CA THR A 422 3.70 6.86 -34.19
C THR A 422 2.31 6.81 -33.53
N ARG A 423 2.00 5.71 -32.83
CA ARG A 423 0.73 5.49 -32.14
C ARG A 423 0.63 6.28 -30.82
N MET A 424 1.68 6.26 -30.00
CA MET A 424 1.77 7.09 -28.77
C MET A 424 1.83 8.60 -29.06
N GLU A 425 2.10 9.03 -30.30
CA GLU A 425 1.95 10.42 -30.75
C GLU A 425 0.47 10.83 -31.01
N GLU A 426 -0.49 9.89 -31.05
CA GLU A 426 -1.92 10.18 -31.28
C GLU A 426 -2.80 10.13 -30.01
N ILE A 427 -2.31 9.63 -28.86
CA ILE A 427 -3.05 9.53 -27.58
C ILE A 427 -3.29 10.91 -26.94
N GLU A 428 -4.54 11.25 -26.60
CA GLU A 428 -4.94 12.58 -26.08
C GLU A 428 -4.76 12.73 -24.55
N THR A 429 -3.51 12.92 -24.08
CA THR A 429 -3.25 13.33 -22.67
C THR A 429 -3.82 14.70 -22.33
N LEU A 430 -4.15 14.97 -21.06
CA LEU A 430 -4.54 16.32 -20.63
C LEU A 430 -3.43 17.36 -20.83
N ASP A 431 -3.74 18.46 -21.54
CA ASP A 431 -2.87 19.65 -21.73
C ASP A 431 -2.37 20.24 -20.38
N GLU A 432 -3.21 20.17 -19.34
CA GLU A 432 -2.96 20.68 -17.99
C GLU A 432 -3.74 19.83 -16.98
N PHE A 433 -3.13 19.51 -15.82
CA PHE A 433 -3.79 18.75 -14.76
C PHE A 433 -5.03 19.49 -14.24
N PRO A 434 -6.14 18.82 -13.85
CA PRO A 434 -7.41 19.51 -13.54
C PRO A 434 -7.35 20.50 -12.37
N TYR A 435 -6.27 20.49 -11.57
CA TYR A 435 -6.11 21.31 -10.36
C TYR A 435 -4.78 22.06 -10.31
N THR A 436 -4.86 23.29 -9.80
CA THR A 436 -3.70 24.15 -9.55
C THR A 436 -3.21 24.06 -8.10
N ASN A 437 -4.05 23.58 -7.19
CA ASN A 437 -3.76 23.41 -5.77
C ASN A 437 -4.64 22.29 -5.16
N GLY A 438 -4.17 21.69 -4.07
CA GLY A 438 -4.88 20.67 -3.30
C GLY A 438 -4.53 20.76 -1.82
N MET A 439 -5.48 20.42 -0.96
CA MET A 439 -5.34 20.46 0.49
C MET A 439 -6.06 19.27 1.12
N PHE A 440 -5.28 18.34 1.69
CA PHE A 440 -5.80 17.43 2.70
C PHE A 440 -5.81 18.17 4.06
N ALA A 441 -6.94 18.18 4.75
CA ALA A 441 -7.11 18.89 6.01
C ALA A 441 -7.92 18.06 7.02
N PRO A 442 -7.27 17.51 8.05
CA PRO A 442 -7.91 17.13 9.30
C PRO A 442 -8.63 18.32 9.93
N LEU A 443 -9.86 18.11 10.37
CA LEU A 443 -10.79 19.15 10.78
C LEU A 443 -10.77 19.29 12.31
N TRP A 444 -9.98 20.22 12.81
CA TRP A 444 -9.81 20.43 14.26
C TRP A 444 -10.99 21.15 14.88
N SER A 445 -11.65 20.54 15.87
CA SER A 445 -12.61 21.24 16.74
C SER A 445 -11.91 21.80 17.97
N SER A 446 -11.96 23.12 18.16
CA SER A 446 -11.45 23.76 19.38
C SER A 446 -12.37 23.61 20.60
N GLU A 447 -13.56 23.01 20.44
CA GLU A 447 -14.49 22.73 21.54
C GLU A 447 -14.13 21.41 22.24
N HIS A 448 -13.85 20.36 21.46
CA HIS A 448 -13.39 19.04 21.97
C HIS A 448 -11.86 18.90 22.00
N ALA A 449 -11.12 19.79 21.31
CA ALA A 449 -9.69 19.69 21.03
C ALA A 449 -9.26 18.32 20.49
N THR A 450 -9.90 17.92 19.40
CA THR A 450 -9.58 16.73 18.60
C THR A 450 -9.96 16.96 17.13
N VAL A 451 -9.54 16.05 16.26
CA VAL A 451 -10.00 15.96 14.87
C VAL A 451 -11.43 15.39 14.84
N VAL A 452 -12.35 16.08 14.16
CA VAL A 452 -13.78 15.70 14.07
C VAL A 452 -14.21 15.25 12.67
N GLY A 453 -13.23 14.90 11.84
CA GLY A 453 -13.39 14.50 10.44
C GLY A 453 -12.20 14.93 9.60
N VAL A 454 -12.17 14.51 8.34
CA VAL A 454 -11.15 14.92 7.35
C VAL A 454 -11.82 15.51 6.11
N GLY A 455 -11.12 16.39 5.40
CA GLY A 455 -11.56 16.91 4.11
C GLY A 455 -10.42 16.98 3.10
N LEU A 456 -10.67 16.49 1.90
CA LEU A 456 -9.83 16.66 0.72
C LEU A 456 -10.44 17.74 -0.16
N TYR A 457 -9.70 18.84 -0.33
CA TYR A 457 -10.11 20.03 -1.07
C TYR A 457 -9.18 20.26 -2.26
N VAL A 458 -9.71 20.81 -3.35
CA VAL A 458 -8.96 21.07 -4.60
C VAL A 458 -9.35 22.41 -5.20
N GLU A 459 -8.45 23.06 -5.93
CA GLU A 459 -8.70 24.38 -6.52
C GLU A 459 -8.26 24.48 -7.99
N ASP A 460 -9.11 25.09 -8.81
CA ASP A 460 -8.84 25.43 -10.21
C ASP A 460 -8.89 26.96 -10.43
N ASP A 461 -8.73 27.40 -11.68
CA ASP A 461 -8.77 28.82 -12.09
C ASP A 461 -10.18 29.46 -11.91
N ASN A 462 -11.21 28.66 -11.60
CA ASN A 462 -12.61 29.06 -11.41
C ASN A 462 -13.05 29.10 -9.94
N GLY A 463 -12.45 28.28 -9.06
CA GLY A 463 -12.69 28.30 -7.61
C GLY A 463 -12.18 27.06 -6.84
N SER A 464 -12.58 26.98 -5.57
CA SER A 464 -12.23 25.91 -4.64
C SER A 464 -13.39 24.91 -4.49
N TYR A 465 -13.08 23.62 -4.39
CA TYR A 465 -14.04 22.52 -4.35
C TYR A 465 -13.72 21.50 -3.23
N LEU A 466 -14.75 20.77 -2.81
CA LEU A 466 -14.65 19.60 -1.95
C LEU A 466 -14.59 18.36 -2.85
N MET A 467 -13.56 17.54 -2.69
CA MET A 467 -13.41 16.26 -3.39
C MET A 467 -14.00 15.13 -2.55
N ALA A 468 -13.57 15.03 -1.28
CA ALA A 468 -14.13 14.15 -0.26
C ALA A 468 -14.13 14.87 1.09
N GLY A 469 -15.03 14.52 2.01
CA GLY A 469 -15.16 15.16 3.33
C GLY A 469 -16.56 15.72 3.63
N PRO A 470 -16.74 16.39 4.77
CA PRO A 470 -18.02 16.97 5.14
C PRO A 470 -18.33 18.22 4.31
N ASN A 471 -19.62 18.48 4.07
CA ASN A 471 -20.07 19.61 3.28
C ASN A 471 -19.60 20.95 3.89
N THR A 472 -18.68 21.64 3.19
CA THR A 472 -17.93 22.77 3.74
C THR A 472 -18.34 24.09 3.09
N GLN A 473 -18.73 25.08 3.91
CA GLN A 473 -19.22 26.37 3.44
C GLN A 473 -18.12 27.20 2.77
N GLY A 474 -18.17 27.29 1.44
CA GLY A 474 -17.28 28.11 0.62
C GLY A 474 -16.79 27.35 -0.61
N TYR A 475 -16.69 26.04 -0.49
CA TYR A 475 -16.25 25.12 -1.54
C TYR A 475 -17.44 24.64 -2.39
N GLY A 476 -17.20 24.36 -3.67
CA GLY A 476 -18.16 23.68 -4.54
C GLY A 476 -18.23 22.19 -4.24
N SER A 477 -19.44 21.62 -4.16
CA SER A 477 -19.67 20.18 -3.89
C SER A 477 -19.68 19.30 -5.14
N ILE A 478 -19.16 19.80 -6.26
CA ILE A 478 -18.97 19.10 -7.53
C ILE A 478 -17.69 19.70 -8.13
N PRO A 479 -16.53 19.06 -7.95
CA PRO A 479 -15.28 19.51 -8.58
C PRO A 479 -15.29 19.18 -10.08
N PRO A 480 -14.44 19.83 -10.91
CA PRO A 480 -14.31 19.55 -12.35
C PRO A 480 -14.09 18.07 -12.70
N THR A 481 -13.26 17.41 -11.90
CA THR A 481 -12.83 16.01 -12.00
C THR A 481 -12.98 15.35 -10.63
N GLN A 482 -13.62 14.19 -10.54
CA GLN A 482 -13.80 13.47 -9.26
C GLN A 482 -12.82 12.29 -9.15
N MET A 483 -12.49 11.94 -7.91
CA MET A 483 -11.90 10.66 -7.52
C MET A 483 -13.03 9.83 -6.88
N SER A 484 -12.98 8.51 -6.98
CA SER A 484 -14.02 7.60 -6.49
C SER A 484 -13.97 7.33 -4.98
N LEU A 485 -13.79 8.41 -4.19
CA LEU A 485 -13.85 8.40 -2.73
C LEU A 485 -15.27 8.67 -2.23
N THR A 486 -15.79 7.79 -1.39
CA THR A 486 -17.00 8.06 -0.59
C THR A 486 -16.60 8.55 0.80
N TYR A 487 -17.28 9.59 1.30
CA TYR A 487 -17.09 10.11 2.66
C TYR A 487 -18.37 10.00 3.47
N LEU A 488 -18.29 9.30 4.59
CA LEU A 488 -19.42 9.03 5.47
C LEU A 488 -19.34 9.81 6.78
N THR A 489 -20.50 10.11 7.37
CA THR A 489 -20.60 10.74 8.71
C THR A 489 -21.76 10.18 9.52
N GLY A 490 -21.67 10.29 10.85
CA GLY A 490 -22.76 9.99 11.78
C GLY A 490 -23.29 8.57 11.61
N THR A 491 -24.62 8.44 11.48
CA THR A 491 -25.28 7.13 11.37
C THR A 491 -24.88 6.33 10.13
N GLU A 492 -24.43 6.97 9.04
CA GLU A 492 -24.00 6.24 7.83
C GLU A 492 -22.61 5.62 8.06
N ALA A 493 -21.65 6.39 8.57
CA ALA A 493 -20.33 5.89 8.97
C ALA A 493 -20.42 4.81 10.07
N MET A 494 -21.28 5.00 11.08
CA MET A 494 -21.53 4.02 12.14
C MET A 494 -22.04 2.68 11.59
N ASN A 495 -22.97 2.70 10.63
CA ASN A 495 -23.51 1.47 10.05
C ASN A 495 -22.50 0.75 9.16
N ALA A 496 -21.62 1.49 8.46
CA ALA A 496 -20.58 0.94 7.60
C ALA A 496 -19.44 0.33 8.43
N ALA A 497 -18.95 1.04 9.45
CA ALA A 497 -17.98 0.53 10.42
C ALA A 497 -18.45 -0.80 11.04
N SER A 498 -19.63 -0.85 11.66
CA SER A 498 -20.16 -2.09 12.25
C SER A 498 -20.68 -3.13 11.24
N ALA A 499 -20.50 -2.92 9.93
CA ALA A 499 -20.70 -3.96 8.92
C ALA A 499 -19.39 -4.71 8.59
N ILE A 500 -18.23 -4.07 8.80
CA ILE A 500 -16.91 -4.56 8.40
C ILE A 500 -15.91 -4.67 9.58
N GLU A 501 -16.34 -4.24 10.79
CA GLU A 501 -15.64 -4.35 12.09
C GLU A 501 -15.09 -5.77 12.36
N SER A 502 -15.76 -6.82 11.90
CA SER A 502 -15.31 -8.22 12.04
C SER A 502 -14.82 -8.88 10.76
N ALA A 503 -14.67 -8.14 9.66
CA ALA A 503 -14.20 -8.70 8.40
C ALA A 503 -12.70 -9.03 8.50
N ASP A 504 -12.36 -10.30 8.27
CA ASP A 504 -10.98 -10.81 8.20
C ASP A 504 -10.67 -11.61 6.92
N GLU A 505 -11.63 -11.76 5.99
CA GLU A 505 -11.45 -12.32 4.64
C GLU A 505 -11.79 -11.27 3.54
N LEU A 506 -11.16 -11.35 2.37
CA LEU A 506 -11.41 -10.43 1.23
C LEU A 506 -12.90 -10.34 0.85
N ASN A 507 -13.60 -11.47 0.86
CA ASN A 507 -15.02 -11.59 0.53
C ASN A 507 -15.97 -10.95 1.56
N GLU A 508 -15.48 -10.62 2.76
CA GLU A 508 -16.21 -9.81 3.75
C GLU A 508 -15.90 -8.31 3.64
N ILE A 509 -14.80 -7.94 2.97
CA ILE A 509 -14.42 -6.54 2.68
C ILE A 509 -15.09 -6.02 1.42
N PHE A 510 -15.12 -6.82 0.33
CA PHE A 510 -15.72 -6.43 -0.94
C PHE A 510 -16.31 -7.62 -1.73
N ASP A 511 -17.05 -7.29 -2.78
CA ASP A 511 -17.78 -8.25 -3.63
C ASP A 511 -16.86 -8.88 -4.67
N VAL A 512 -16.13 -9.94 -4.28
CA VAL A 512 -15.16 -10.64 -5.14
C VAL A 512 -15.76 -11.21 -6.44
N ASP A 513 -17.09 -11.41 -6.51
CA ASP A 513 -17.82 -11.75 -7.75
C ASP A 513 -17.69 -10.65 -8.85
N GLN A 514 -17.12 -9.48 -8.53
CA GLN A 514 -16.82 -8.39 -9.48
C GLN A 514 -15.43 -8.51 -10.13
N HIS A 515 -14.55 -9.38 -9.62
CA HIS A 515 -13.21 -9.61 -10.14
C HIS A 515 -13.23 -10.58 -11.34
N ASP A 516 -13.87 -10.17 -12.43
CA ASP A 516 -14.07 -11.03 -13.60
C ASP A 516 -12.88 -11.00 -14.55
N VAL A 517 -11.92 -11.91 -14.37
CA VAL A 517 -10.76 -12.07 -15.28
C VAL A 517 -11.14 -12.30 -16.74
N ASN A 518 -12.35 -12.84 -17.02
CA ASN A 518 -12.85 -12.98 -18.39
C ASN A 518 -13.09 -11.60 -19.06
N GLN A 519 -13.23 -10.52 -18.29
CA GLN A 519 -13.34 -9.17 -18.83
C GLN A 519 -12.07 -8.74 -19.57
N ILE A 520 -10.88 -9.23 -19.19
CA ILE A 520 -9.66 -9.02 -20.00
C ILE A 520 -9.89 -9.51 -21.43
N ALA A 521 -10.39 -10.73 -21.60
CA ALA A 521 -10.69 -11.29 -22.92
C ALA A 521 -11.81 -10.53 -23.65
N GLU A 522 -12.90 -10.12 -22.96
CA GLU A 522 -13.98 -9.34 -23.61
C GLU A 522 -13.53 -7.94 -24.04
N ASP A 523 -12.70 -7.24 -23.26
CA ASP A 523 -12.20 -5.90 -23.61
C ASP A 523 -11.10 -5.96 -24.70
N LEU A 524 -10.30 -7.04 -24.72
CA LEU A 524 -9.36 -7.35 -25.81
C LEU A 524 -10.08 -7.69 -27.13
N GLU A 525 -11.11 -8.56 -27.11
CA GLU A 525 -11.97 -8.81 -28.28
C GLU A 525 -12.62 -7.50 -28.77
N ALA A 526 -12.98 -6.59 -27.86
CA ALA A 526 -13.59 -5.30 -28.19
C ALA A 526 -12.60 -4.31 -28.84
N ALA A 527 -11.33 -4.32 -28.43
CA ALA A 527 -10.24 -3.62 -29.11
C ALA A 527 -9.93 -4.24 -30.49
N GLY A 528 -10.23 -5.52 -30.68
CA GLY A 528 -10.07 -6.26 -31.94
C GLY A 528 -8.85 -7.20 -31.97
N VAL A 529 -8.34 -7.56 -30.80
CA VAL A 529 -7.34 -8.62 -30.57
C VAL A 529 -8.04 -10.00 -30.67
N ASP A 530 -7.31 -11.06 -30.98
CA ASP A 530 -7.83 -12.44 -30.88
C ASP A 530 -7.41 -13.02 -29.52
N THR A 531 -8.33 -13.66 -28.81
CA THR A 531 -8.13 -14.10 -27.41
C THR A 531 -8.46 -15.58 -27.23
N GLY A 532 -8.41 -16.34 -28.33
CA GLY A 532 -8.94 -17.71 -28.40
C GLY A 532 -8.17 -18.77 -27.61
N ASP A 533 -6.93 -18.46 -27.24
CA ASP A 533 -5.97 -19.39 -26.63
C ASP A 533 -5.50 -18.94 -25.22
N ILE A 534 -6.14 -17.91 -24.62
CA ILE A 534 -5.87 -17.44 -23.25
C ILE A 534 -6.50 -18.40 -22.22
N GLU A 535 -5.69 -18.93 -21.30
CA GLU A 535 -6.15 -19.40 -19.98
C GLU A 535 -5.78 -18.35 -18.90
N PHE A 536 -6.31 -18.47 -17.68
CA PHE A 536 -6.02 -17.54 -16.58
C PHE A 536 -5.84 -18.33 -15.29
N ILE A 537 -4.72 -18.11 -14.60
CA ILE A 537 -4.45 -18.63 -13.27
C ILE A 537 -5.30 -17.86 -12.25
N SER A 538 -5.83 -18.59 -11.27
CA SER A 538 -6.38 -18.00 -10.04
C SER A 538 -5.51 -18.46 -8.87
N PRO A 539 -5.17 -17.60 -7.89
CA PRO A 539 -4.47 -17.98 -6.66
C PRO A 539 -5.17 -19.04 -5.79
N THR A 540 -6.31 -19.59 -6.22
CA THR A 540 -7.18 -20.49 -5.44
C THR A 540 -7.38 -21.90 -6.04
N ASP A 541 -6.80 -22.24 -7.19
CA ASP A 541 -7.04 -23.54 -7.85
C ASP A 541 -6.11 -24.67 -7.31
N ASP A 542 -6.51 -25.25 -6.17
CA ASP A 542 -5.84 -26.28 -5.34
C ASP A 542 -5.07 -27.39 -6.11
N SER A 543 -3.75 -27.25 -6.19
CA SER A 543 -2.79 -28.25 -6.73
C SER A 543 -1.92 -28.96 -5.66
N SER A 544 -2.18 -28.71 -4.38
CA SER A 544 -1.81 -29.52 -3.21
C SER A 544 -0.33 -29.69 -2.75
N ASN A 545 -0.03 -28.97 -1.65
CA ASN A 545 0.65 -29.53 -0.46
C ASN A 545 2.16 -29.84 -0.61
N THR A 546 2.94 -28.79 -0.78
CA THR A 546 3.95 -28.30 0.20
C THR A 546 3.76 -26.74 0.27
N ASP A 547 4.43 -25.82 0.99
CA ASP A 547 5.58 -25.77 1.94
C ASP A 547 6.86 -25.04 1.40
N GLY A 548 6.85 -23.69 1.20
CA GLY A 548 7.84 -22.87 0.44
C GLY A 548 8.75 -21.75 1.08
N THR A 549 9.97 -21.42 0.55
CA THR A 549 11.15 -20.70 1.18
C THR A 549 11.45 -19.20 0.92
N GLU A 550 11.19 -18.31 1.89
CA GLU A 550 11.89 -17.01 2.14
C GLU A 550 12.10 -15.92 1.05
N VAL A 551 12.68 -14.77 1.47
CA VAL A 551 12.64 -13.46 0.80
C VAL A 551 13.99 -12.72 0.91
N SER A 552 14.37 -11.91 -0.09
CA SER A 552 15.66 -11.18 -0.13
C SER A 552 15.55 -9.65 0.08
N GLU A 553 16.68 -9.02 0.39
CA GLU A 553 16.89 -7.63 0.84
C GLU A 553 16.10 -6.49 0.13
N ALA A 554 14.81 -6.31 0.48
CA ALA A 554 13.98 -5.22 -0.04
C ALA A 554 13.95 -3.95 0.84
N GLU A 555 14.18 -4.07 2.16
CA GLU A 555 13.81 -3.02 3.12
C GLU A 555 14.66 -1.74 3.10
N GLU A 556 15.99 -1.79 2.86
CA GLU A 556 16.87 -0.59 2.96
C GLU A 556 16.65 0.48 1.84
N LYS A 557 15.54 0.39 1.10
CA LYS A 557 15.03 1.45 0.22
C LYS A 557 13.61 1.92 0.51
N ALA A 558 12.81 1.12 1.22
CA ALA A 558 11.38 1.40 1.42
C ALA A 558 11.13 2.70 2.23
N GLU A 559 12.02 3.04 3.17
CA GLU A 559 11.84 4.17 4.09
C GLU A 559 12.00 5.57 3.45
N SER A 560 12.60 5.70 2.26
CA SER A 560 13.15 6.99 1.79
C SER A 560 12.34 7.74 0.72
N ASP A 561 11.63 7.02 -0.14
CA ASP A 561 10.68 7.56 -1.12
C ASP A 561 9.35 6.83 -0.89
N GLY A 562 8.42 7.47 -0.16
CA GLY A 562 7.19 6.83 0.29
C GLY A 562 6.37 6.24 -0.85
N LEU A 563 6.32 4.90 -0.93
CA LEU A 563 5.62 4.20 -1.99
C LEU A 563 4.13 4.53 -1.96
N LEU A 564 3.59 4.84 -3.13
CA LEU A 564 2.17 4.69 -3.39
C LEU A 564 1.88 3.18 -3.36
N PRO A 565 1.03 2.66 -2.47
CA PRO A 565 0.54 1.31 -2.62
C PRO A 565 -0.40 1.27 -3.83
N PHE A 566 -0.52 0.09 -4.46
CA PHE A 566 -1.44 -0.17 -5.58
C PHE A 566 -1.14 0.60 -6.88
N ALA A 567 0.01 0.29 -7.48
CA ALA A 567 0.17 0.34 -8.92
C ALA A 567 0.69 -1.03 -9.39
N SER A 568 0.00 -1.70 -10.32
CA SER A 568 0.43 -3.01 -10.81
C SER A 568 1.79 -2.94 -11.48
N PRO A 569 2.59 -4.03 -11.52
CA PRO A 569 3.89 -4.03 -12.21
C PRO A 569 3.80 -3.54 -13.66
N ILE A 570 2.75 -3.95 -14.40
CA ILE A 570 2.50 -3.50 -15.78
C ILE A 570 2.14 -2.01 -15.84
N SER A 571 1.28 -1.52 -14.93
CA SER A 571 0.96 -0.08 -14.84
C SER A 571 2.19 0.76 -14.48
N VAL A 572 3.07 0.28 -13.61
CA VAL A 572 4.35 0.93 -13.28
C VAL A 572 5.25 0.99 -14.52
N LEU A 573 5.39 -0.10 -15.28
CA LEU A 573 6.15 -0.12 -16.54
C LEU A 573 5.58 0.85 -17.58
N ALA A 574 4.25 0.90 -17.74
CA ALA A 574 3.58 1.84 -18.63
C ALA A 574 3.82 3.31 -18.20
N ILE A 575 3.69 3.62 -16.90
CA ILE A 575 3.96 4.95 -16.34
C ILE A 575 5.44 5.34 -16.53
N ILE A 576 6.38 4.41 -16.38
CA ILE A 576 7.81 4.66 -16.63
C ILE A 576 8.08 4.94 -18.12
N ALA A 577 7.45 4.20 -19.04
CA ALA A 577 7.54 4.44 -20.47
C ALA A 577 6.97 5.82 -20.86
N LEU A 578 5.78 6.16 -20.34
CA LEU A 578 5.13 7.47 -20.53
C LEU A 578 5.97 8.61 -19.94
N ALA A 579 6.53 8.45 -18.75
CA ALA A 579 7.44 9.42 -18.16
C ALA A 579 8.68 9.63 -19.05
N GLY A 580 9.23 8.57 -19.66
CA GLY A 580 10.28 8.65 -20.66
C GLY A 580 9.89 9.51 -21.88
N PHE A 581 8.69 9.28 -22.43
CA PHE A 581 8.15 10.04 -23.56
C PHE A 581 7.90 11.53 -23.23
N ILE A 582 7.27 11.81 -22.09
CA ILE A 582 7.02 13.18 -21.61
C ILE A 582 8.35 13.92 -21.34
N ILE A 583 9.35 13.27 -20.77
CA ILE A 583 10.68 13.85 -20.53
C ILE A 583 11.47 14.04 -21.85
N ALA A 584 11.19 13.26 -22.90
CA ALA A 584 11.73 13.50 -24.23
C ALA A 584 11.12 14.76 -24.86
N ASN A 585 9.78 14.87 -24.86
CA ASN A 585 9.06 15.98 -25.50
C ASN A 585 9.29 17.34 -24.79
N ARG A 586 9.54 17.36 -23.47
CA ARG A 586 9.85 18.59 -22.71
C ARG A 586 11.23 19.22 -23.02
N LYS A 587 12.04 18.68 -23.95
CA LYS A 587 13.37 19.23 -24.29
C LYS A 587 13.40 20.33 -25.35
N ASP A 588 12.30 20.58 -26.08
CA ASP A 588 12.26 21.61 -27.14
C ASP A 588 11.70 22.98 -26.68
N GLU A 589 11.29 23.14 -25.42
CA GLU A 589 10.80 24.42 -24.85
C GLU A 589 11.70 24.99 -23.72
N SER A 590 13.00 25.21 -23.97
CA SER A 590 13.92 25.95 -23.06
C SER A 590 14.87 26.93 -23.75
#